data_AF-A0A5Y8UBZ7-F1
#
_entry.id   AF-A0A5Y8UBZ7-F1
#
_cell.length_a   1.000
_cell.length_b   1.000
_cell.length_c   1.000
_cell.angle_alpha   90.00
_cell.angle_beta   90.00
_cell.angle_gamma   90.00
#
_symmetry.space_group_name_H-M   'P 1'
#
loop_
_entity.id
_entity.type
_entity.pdbx_description
1 polymer ?
#
loop_
_entity_poly.entity_id
_entity_poly.type
_entity_poly.pdbx_seq_one_letter_code
_entity_poly.pdbx_strand_id
1 'polypeptide(L)'
;TNTAYGYSVDKDGYMGSDFNKAAGLPEDFKIHKSTLDEIERVAEYNVSDIREYLGVDKYYSNIDMAETIKQYYNLFSNALGQSFPNDKTSFSEADINSMPSGYAVGGDKCMNFNDPNNRMNITHLKDFSGALVSNVYQTSEQAEKADDLWADSGNMINGLKPETLGLSLEEIKNVSQAKYECDFKPDMSFYPKNEDGTYTKEDLFMSFLKAQNGQPVESPKTTLNPKVEAYNRAMAKESFSTTSVDLTDIMTGKVDFASLFKYLASKNGKLEGQLYMYENNISKESAMGNWALDAEIKQALANGWKAKPSTIDSYADSIMDRLNNLLGQTRV
;
A
#
# COMPACT_ATOMS: atom_id res chain seq x y z
N THR A 1 12.62 -18.49 30.67
CA THR A 1 11.93 -17.35 30.01
C THR A 1 11.43 -17.85 28.69
N ASN A 2 10.13 -17.75 28.42
CA ASN A 2 9.63 -18.13 27.10
C ASN A 2 10.06 -17.07 26.09
N THR A 3 10.45 -17.49 24.90
CA THR A 3 10.88 -16.59 23.83
C THR A 3 10.18 -16.92 22.53
N ALA A 4 9.86 -15.90 21.74
CA ALA A 4 9.38 -16.03 20.37
C ALA A 4 10.12 -15.02 19.49
N TYR A 5 10.51 -15.44 18.28
CA TYR A 5 11.21 -14.58 17.31
C TYR A 5 12.47 -13.89 17.88
N GLY A 6 13.10 -14.48 18.90
CA GLY A 6 14.29 -13.93 19.56
C GLY A 6 14.04 -12.97 20.71
N TYR A 7 12.78 -12.77 21.12
CA TYR A 7 12.38 -11.83 22.17
C TYR A 7 11.64 -12.51 23.31
N SER A 8 11.62 -11.89 24.48
CA SER A 8 10.89 -12.38 25.65
C SER A 8 9.38 -12.38 25.42
N VAL A 9 8.69 -13.34 26.02
CA VAL A 9 7.23 -13.48 25.99
C VAL A 9 6.75 -13.68 27.43
N ASP A 10 5.71 -12.96 27.82
CA ASP A 10 5.11 -13.09 29.14
C ASP A 10 4.26 -14.37 29.28
N LYS A 11 3.69 -14.57 30.48
CA LYS A 11 2.90 -15.76 30.79
C LYS A 11 1.58 -15.85 30.02
N ASP A 12 1.06 -14.71 29.54
CA ASP A 12 -0.22 -14.59 28.84
C ASP A 12 -0.01 -14.56 27.32
N GLY A 13 1.25 -14.66 26.85
CA GLY A 13 1.62 -14.76 25.45
C GLY A 13 1.93 -13.43 24.77
N TYR A 14 1.95 -12.31 25.51
CA TYR A 14 2.34 -11.02 24.95
C TYR A 14 3.86 -10.89 24.84
N MET A 15 4.30 -10.24 23.77
CA MET A 15 5.70 -9.89 23.55
C MET A 15 6.17 -8.92 24.64
N GLY A 16 7.40 -9.14 25.12
CA GLY A 16 7.98 -8.37 26.22
C GLY A 16 8.56 -7.02 25.80
N SER A 17 9.07 -6.28 26.79
CA SER A 17 9.61 -4.93 26.58
C SER A 17 10.84 -4.89 25.68
N ASP A 18 11.60 -5.98 25.58
CA ASP A 18 12.70 -6.12 24.62
C ASP A 18 12.22 -6.13 23.16
N PHE A 19 11.08 -6.76 22.88
CA PHE A 19 10.41 -6.65 21.58
C PHE A 19 9.92 -5.23 21.32
N ASN A 20 9.17 -4.63 22.25
CA ASN A 20 8.65 -3.28 22.08
C ASN A 20 9.77 -2.27 21.80
N LYS A 21 10.88 -2.37 22.53
CA LYS A 21 12.06 -1.53 22.30
C LYS A 21 12.66 -1.74 20.91
N ALA A 22 12.77 -2.99 20.44
CA ALA A 22 13.30 -3.28 19.11
C ALA A 22 12.35 -2.80 17.99
N ALA A 23 11.04 -2.91 18.23
CA ALA A 23 10.00 -2.49 17.30
C ALA A 23 9.64 -0.99 17.41
N GLY A 24 10.26 -0.24 18.32
CA GLY A 24 9.96 1.19 18.53
C GLY A 24 8.55 1.47 19.06
N LEU A 25 7.94 0.50 19.74
CA LEU A 25 6.59 0.61 20.31
C LEU A 25 6.63 1.29 21.70
N PRO A 26 5.54 1.92 22.15
CA PRO A 26 5.36 2.29 23.55
C PRO A 26 5.58 1.09 24.48
N GLU A 27 6.08 1.35 25.69
CA GLU A 27 6.45 0.29 26.64
C GLU A 27 5.26 -0.60 27.03
N ASP A 28 4.07 0.00 27.13
CA ASP A 28 2.81 -0.64 27.50
C ASP A 28 2.04 -1.23 26.31
N PHE A 29 2.43 -0.91 25.06
CA PHE A 29 1.75 -1.38 23.87
C PHE A 29 1.78 -2.90 23.75
N LYS A 30 0.62 -3.52 23.54
CA LYS A 30 0.50 -4.97 23.55
C LYS A 30 0.51 -5.57 22.14
N ILE A 31 1.40 -6.54 21.94
CA ILE A 31 1.37 -7.45 20.79
C ILE A 31 1.38 -8.87 21.32
N HIS A 32 0.35 -9.66 21.00
CA HIS A 32 0.31 -11.07 21.33
C HIS A 32 1.11 -11.87 20.30
N LYS A 33 1.79 -12.93 20.74
CA LYS A 33 2.62 -13.80 19.87
C LYS A 33 1.84 -14.34 18.67
N SER A 34 0.56 -14.67 18.85
CA SER A 34 -0.28 -15.22 17.77
C SER A 34 -0.42 -14.27 16.57
N THR A 35 -0.30 -12.96 16.78
CA THR A 35 -0.28 -11.97 15.69
C THR A 35 0.96 -12.13 14.82
N LEU A 36 2.12 -12.39 15.43
CA LEU A 36 3.37 -12.65 14.71
C LEU A 36 3.34 -14.02 14.02
N ASP A 37 2.77 -15.03 14.68
CA ASP A 37 2.57 -16.35 14.08
C ASP A 37 1.67 -16.27 12.83
N GLU A 38 0.64 -15.42 12.87
CA GLU A 38 -0.28 -15.21 11.75
C GLU A 38 0.39 -14.48 10.59
N ILE A 39 1.28 -13.51 10.86
CA ILE A 39 2.14 -12.88 9.84
C ILE A 39 2.99 -13.94 9.15
N GLU A 40 3.68 -14.82 9.90
CA GLU A 40 4.49 -15.90 9.32
C GLU A 40 3.64 -16.87 8.49
N ARG A 41 2.46 -17.26 8.99
CA ARG A 41 1.54 -18.17 8.30
C ARG A 41 1.12 -17.63 6.94
N VAL A 42 0.66 -16.39 6.90
CA VAL A 42 0.18 -15.74 5.68
C VAL A 42 1.33 -15.49 4.70
N ALA A 43 2.49 -15.06 5.21
CA ALA A 43 3.69 -14.85 4.41
C ALA A 43 4.12 -16.12 3.68
N GLU A 44 4.14 -17.27 4.38
CA GLU A 44 4.52 -18.56 3.81
C GLU A 44 3.43 -19.14 2.88
N TYR A 45 2.16 -18.86 3.16
CA TYR A 45 1.05 -19.28 2.29
C TYR A 45 1.10 -18.58 0.92
N ASN A 46 1.34 -17.27 0.91
CA ASN A 46 1.34 -16.46 -0.32
C ASN A 46 2.44 -16.83 -1.32
N VAL A 47 3.40 -17.64 -0.90
CA VAL A 47 4.54 -18.11 -1.68
C VAL A 47 4.59 -19.64 -1.77
N SER A 48 3.48 -20.31 -1.47
CA SER A 48 3.37 -21.77 -1.51
C SER A 48 3.69 -22.36 -2.89
N ASP A 49 3.17 -21.77 -3.96
CA ASP A 49 3.43 -22.21 -5.34
C ASP A 49 4.93 -22.20 -5.69
N ILE A 50 5.63 -21.11 -5.33
CA ILE A 50 7.07 -20.99 -5.61
C ILE A 50 7.90 -21.93 -4.71
N ARG A 51 7.45 -22.16 -3.48
CA ARG A 51 8.09 -23.15 -2.58
C ARG A 51 7.98 -24.56 -3.13
N GLU A 52 6.79 -24.95 -3.59
CA GLU A 52 6.56 -26.27 -4.20
C GLU A 52 7.39 -26.43 -5.46
N TYR A 53 7.38 -25.42 -6.36
CA TYR A 53 8.17 -25.41 -7.58
C TYR A 53 9.68 -25.59 -7.33
N LEU A 54 10.23 -24.93 -6.30
CA LEU A 54 11.65 -25.00 -5.95
C LEU A 54 12.00 -26.18 -5.03
N GLY A 55 11.02 -26.94 -4.57
CA GLY A 55 11.19 -28.04 -3.61
C GLY A 55 11.83 -27.57 -2.30
N VAL A 56 11.26 -26.52 -1.68
CA VAL A 56 11.71 -25.99 -0.40
C VAL A 56 10.59 -25.97 0.65
N ASP A 57 10.95 -26.28 1.90
CA ASP A 57 9.98 -26.38 3.01
C ASP A 57 9.57 -25.03 3.61
N LYS A 58 10.37 -23.98 3.39
CA LYS A 58 10.09 -22.60 3.81
C LYS A 58 10.66 -21.63 2.78
N TYR A 59 9.92 -20.56 2.52
CA TYR A 59 10.36 -19.47 1.67
C TYR A 59 11.29 -18.53 2.42
N TYR A 60 10.93 -18.18 3.66
CA TYR A 60 11.74 -17.33 4.52
C TYR A 60 12.63 -18.20 5.42
N SER A 61 13.92 -17.87 5.47
CA SER A 61 14.83 -18.42 6.47
C SER A 61 14.76 -17.62 7.78
N ASN A 62 14.41 -16.33 7.69
CA ASN A 62 14.09 -15.48 8.83
C ASN A 62 13.15 -14.34 8.41
N ILE A 63 12.22 -13.96 9.28
CA ILE A 63 11.41 -12.74 9.16
C ILE A 63 11.80 -11.82 10.33
N ASP A 64 12.20 -10.60 10.03
CA ASP A 64 12.45 -9.58 11.06
C ASP A 64 11.12 -9.04 11.61
N MET A 65 10.52 -9.77 12.55
CA MET A 65 9.21 -9.43 13.12
C MET A 65 9.21 -8.07 13.83
N ALA A 66 10.32 -7.71 14.50
CA ALA A 66 10.40 -6.42 15.18
C ALA A 66 10.45 -5.26 14.16
N GLU A 67 11.25 -5.37 13.10
CA GLU A 67 11.29 -4.34 12.06
C GLU A 67 9.98 -4.29 11.25
N THR A 68 9.33 -5.43 11.02
CA THR A 68 7.99 -5.52 10.40
C THR A 68 6.97 -4.74 11.20
N ILE A 69 6.85 -5.02 12.51
CA ILE A 69 5.91 -4.29 13.36
C ILE A 69 6.29 -2.81 13.49
N LYS A 70 7.59 -2.48 13.54
CA LYS A 70 8.06 -1.09 13.63
C LYS A 70 7.63 -0.24 12.45
N GLN A 71 7.87 -0.70 11.23
CA GLN A 71 7.53 0.07 10.04
C GLN A 71 6.01 0.27 9.92
N TYR A 72 5.23 -0.79 10.19
CA TYR A 72 3.78 -0.67 10.25
C TYR A 72 3.31 0.27 11.35
N TYR A 73 3.86 0.18 12.55
CA TYR A 73 3.48 1.05 13.67
C TYR A 73 3.81 2.52 13.40
N ASN A 74 4.93 2.80 12.74
CA ASN A 74 5.32 4.16 12.36
C ASN A 74 4.33 4.76 11.35
N LEU A 75 3.97 4.01 10.30
CA LEU A 75 3.00 4.46 9.31
C LEU A 75 1.60 4.61 9.93
N PHE A 76 1.17 3.63 10.74
CA PHE A 76 -0.08 3.70 11.50
C PHE A 76 -0.14 4.93 12.41
N SER A 77 0.92 5.17 13.19
CA SER A 77 0.98 6.32 14.11
C SER A 77 1.02 7.64 13.34
N ASN A 78 1.69 7.69 12.19
CA ASN A 78 1.70 8.87 11.33
C ASN A 78 0.32 9.16 10.73
N ALA A 79 -0.43 8.14 10.31
CA ALA A 79 -1.80 8.28 9.82
C ALA A 79 -2.76 8.70 10.95
N LEU A 80 -2.73 8.02 12.09
CA LEU A 80 -3.58 8.34 13.24
C LEU A 80 -3.34 9.76 13.76
N GLY A 81 -2.08 10.21 13.74
CA GLY A 81 -1.66 11.56 14.11
C GLY A 81 -2.19 12.67 13.21
N GLN A 82 -2.75 12.34 12.03
CA GLN A 82 -3.43 13.32 11.18
C GLN A 82 -4.81 13.72 11.71
N SER A 83 -5.42 12.88 12.55
CA SER A 83 -6.78 13.09 13.07
C SER A 83 -6.81 13.32 14.57
N PHE A 84 -5.84 12.77 15.31
CA PHE A 84 -5.85 12.80 16.77
C PHE A 84 -4.50 13.17 17.37
N PRO A 85 -4.48 13.72 18.59
CA PRO A 85 -3.26 13.83 19.39
C PRO A 85 -2.58 12.46 19.57
N ASN A 86 -1.24 12.44 19.53
CA ASN A 86 -0.44 11.22 19.59
C ASN A 86 -0.62 10.41 20.89
N ASP A 87 -1.09 11.06 21.96
CA ASP A 87 -1.33 10.49 23.29
C ASP A 87 -2.77 9.97 23.48
N LYS A 88 -3.65 10.10 22.49
CA LYS A 88 -4.98 9.48 22.54
C LYS A 88 -4.86 7.95 22.44
N THR A 89 -5.42 7.25 23.42
CA THR A 89 -5.37 5.78 23.52
C THR A 89 -6.74 5.09 23.48
N SER A 90 -7.83 5.86 23.53
CA SER A 90 -9.21 5.38 23.49
C SER A 90 -10.01 6.11 22.41
N PHE A 91 -10.73 5.34 21.60
CA PHE A 91 -11.44 5.80 20.40
C PHE A 91 -12.91 5.35 20.42
N SER A 92 -13.83 6.30 20.43
CA SER A 92 -15.25 6.06 20.26
C SER A 92 -15.60 5.77 18.79
N GLU A 93 -16.80 5.22 18.53
CA GLU A 93 -17.28 5.12 17.14
C GLU A 93 -17.41 6.48 16.46
N ALA A 94 -17.71 7.54 17.22
CA ALA A 94 -17.74 8.90 16.70
C ALA A 94 -16.35 9.40 16.30
N ASP A 95 -15.32 9.07 17.08
CA ASP A 95 -13.92 9.35 16.72
C ASP A 95 -13.58 8.65 15.39
N ILE A 96 -13.84 7.34 15.29
CA ILE A 96 -13.53 6.56 14.09
C ILE A 96 -14.29 7.09 12.87
N ASN A 97 -15.59 7.41 13.01
CA ASN A 97 -16.38 7.97 11.92
C ASN A 97 -15.97 9.40 11.53
N SER A 98 -15.15 10.08 12.35
CA SER A 98 -14.58 11.38 12.01
C SER A 98 -13.24 11.30 11.28
N MET A 99 -12.68 10.08 11.11
CA MET A 99 -11.45 9.89 10.37
C MET A 99 -11.63 10.26 8.88
N PRO A 100 -10.55 10.71 8.22
CA PRO A 100 -10.51 10.95 6.79
C PRO A 100 -11.06 9.78 5.96
N SER A 101 -11.68 10.10 4.84
CA SER A 101 -12.13 9.11 3.85
C SER A 101 -10.98 8.37 3.17
N GLY A 102 -9.74 8.87 3.26
CA GLY A 102 -8.54 8.15 2.86
C GLY A 102 -7.26 8.95 3.06
N TYR A 103 -6.15 8.26 2.84
CA TYR A 103 -4.79 8.78 2.94
C TYR A 103 -4.03 8.44 1.68
N ALA A 104 -3.13 9.32 1.26
CA ALA A 104 -2.13 9.02 0.27
C ALA A 104 -0.79 8.83 0.99
N VAL A 105 -0.14 7.70 0.72
CA VAL A 105 1.15 7.33 1.34
C VAL A 105 2.23 7.46 0.28
N GLY A 106 3.32 8.15 0.62
CA GLY A 106 4.48 8.28 -0.23
C GLY A 106 5.77 7.92 0.51
N GLY A 107 6.83 7.66 -0.26
CA GLY A 107 8.16 7.34 0.28
C GLY A 107 8.35 5.87 0.67
N ASP A 108 7.32 5.05 0.54
CA ASP A 108 7.50 3.60 0.51
C ASP A 108 8.28 3.18 -0.73
N LYS A 109 9.00 2.06 -0.63
CA LYS A 109 9.74 1.50 -1.76
C LYS A 109 9.29 0.07 -2.00
N CYS A 110 9.43 -0.34 -3.24
CA CYS A 110 9.14 -1.69 -3.67
C CYS A 110 10.12 -2.11 -4.78
N MET A 111 9.80 -3.18 -5.50
CA MET A 111 10.56 -3.61 -6.68
C MET A 111 10.73 -2.47 -7.69
N ASN A 112 11.97 -2.25 -8.09
CA ASN A 112 12.36 -1.33 -9.15
C ASN A 112 13.52 -1.98 -9.91
N PHE A 113 13.21 -2.68 -11.00
CA PHE A 113 14.20 -3.39 -11.80
C PHE A 113 15.14 -2.45 -12.59
N ASN A 114 14.83 -1.14 -12.66
CA ASN A 114 15.76 -0.15 -13.19
C ASN A 114 16.94 0.12 -12.22
N ASP A 115 16.80 -0.19 -10.93
CA ASP A 115 17.91 -0.20 -9.97
C ASP A 115 18.36 -1.65 -9.71
N PRO A 116 19.46 -2.11 -10.32
CA PRO A 116 19.94 -3.49 -10.16
C PRO A 116 20.40 -3.81 -8.74
N ASN A 117 20.65 -2.79 -7.90
CA ASN A 117 21.06 -2.97 -6.51
C ASN A 117 19.88 -3.00 -5.54
N ASN A 118 18.65 -2.77 -6.02
CA ASN A 118 17.48 -2.78 -5.18
C ASN A 118 17.18 -4.21 -4.68
N ARG A 119 17.36 -4.43 -3.37
CA ARG A 119 17.13 -5.72 -2.71
C ARG A 119 15.68 -6.20 -2.83
N MET A 120 14.72 -5.28 -2.92
CA MET A 120 13.30 -5.60 -3.08
C MET A 120 13.02 -6.33 -4.40
N ASN A 121 13.87 -6.19 -5.42
CA ASN A 121 13.81 -7.01 -6.65
C ASN A 121 14.02 -8.50 -6.39
N ILE A 122 14.58 -8.85 -5.23
CA ILE A 122 14.88 -10.22 -4.81
C ILE A 122 13.91 -10.66 -3.71
N THR A 123 13.62 -9.82 -2.72
CA THR A 123 12.73 -10.18 -1.61
C THR A 123 11.26 -10.07 -1.95
N HIS A 124 10.91 -9.21 -2.91
CA HIS A 124 9.54 -8.82 -3.27
C HIS A 124 8.76 -8.19 -2.11
N LEU A 125 9.46 -7.73 -1.07
CA LEU A 125 8.87 -7.05 0.08
C LEU A 125 8.79 -5.54 -0.17
N LYS A 126 7.82 -4.90 0.47
CA LYS A 126 7.76 -3.43 0.54
C LYS A 126 8.65 -2.93 1.68
N ASP A 127 9.27 -1.78 1.49
CA ASP A 127 9.99 -1.03 2.51
C ASP A 127 9.18 0.21 2.89
N PHE A 128 8.62 0.22 4.09
CA PHE A 128 7.87 1.34 4.63
C PHE A 128 8.71 2.22 5.58
N SER A 129 10.02 2.00 5.68
CA SER A 129 10.89 2.76 6.60
C SER A 129 10.93 4.26 6.32
N GLY A 130 10.70 4.66 5.06
CA GLY A 130 10.56 6.05 4.63
C GLY A 130 9.11 6.48 4.33
N ALA A 131 8.14 5.60 4.57
CA ALA A 131 6.75 5.84 4.21
C ALA A 131 6.06 6.79 5.19
N LEU A 132 5.36 7.78 4.66
CA LEU A 132 4.58 8.75 5.42
C LEU A 132 3.31 9.10 4.63
N VAL A 133 2.27 9.50 5.36
CA VAL A 133 1.11 10.17 4.79
C VAL A 133 1.57 11.48 4.17
N SER A 134 1.40 11.59 2.86
CA SER A 134 1.67 12.81 2.09
C SER A 134 0.43 13.68 1.95
N ASN A 135 -0.76 13.05 1.94
CA ASN A 135 -2.03 13.72 1.76
C ASN A 135 -3.15 13.05 2.55
N VAL A 136 -4.10 13.86 3.01
CA VAL A 136 -5.31 13.44 3.72
C VAL A 136 -6.53 13.83 2.90
N TYR A 137 -7.35 12.85 2.55
CA TYR A 137 -8.62 13.02 1.86
C TYR A 137 -9.74 13.02 2.89
N GLN A 138 -10.14 14.20 3.34
CA GLN A 138 -11.11 14.34 4.43
C GLN A 138 -12.49 13.83 4.04
N THR A 139 -12.91 14.08 2.79
CA THR A 139 -14.23 13.70 2.29
C THR A 139 -14.16 12.64 1.20
N SER A 140 -15.27 11.91 1.01
CA SER A 140 -15.38 10.91 -0.06
C SER A 140 -15.17 11.54 -1.45
N GLU A 141 -15.63 12.78 -1.65
CA GLU A 141 -15.40 13.51 -2.91
C GLU A 141 -13.90 13.77 -3.18
N GLN A 142 -13.10 14.09 -2.15
CA GLN A 142 -11.66 14.26 -2.31
C GLN A 142 -10.97 12.94 -2.63
N ALA A 143 -11.37 11.85 -1.96
CA ALA A 143 -10.85 10.52 -2.23
C ALA A 143 -11.21 10.06 -3.66
N GLU A 144 -12.47 10.20 -4.08
CA GLU A 144 -12.92 9.90 -5.45
C GLU A 144 -12.13 10.68 -6.49
N LYS A 145 -11.93 11.99 -6.30
CA LYS A 145 -11.11 12.81 -7.20
C LYS A 145 -9.66 12.33 -7.29
N ALA A 146 -9.10 11.86 -6.17
CA ALA A 146 -7.73 11.33 -6.11
C ALA A 146 -7.61 10.01 -6.87
N ASP A 147 -8.55 9.08 -6.66
CA ASP A 147 -8.61 7.80 -7.39
C ASP A 147 -8.82 8.02 -8.90
N ASP A 148 -9.71 8.94 -9.26
CA ASP A 148 -9.95 9.34 -10.65
C ASP A 148 -8.70 9.91 -11.31
N LEU A 149 -7.98 10.78 -10.61
CA LEU A 149 -6.74 11.37 -11.11
C LEU A 149 -5.63 10.32 -11.24
N TRP A 150 -5.54 9.40 -10.29
CA TRP A 150 -4.61 8.28 -10.36
C TRP A 150 -4.91 7.42 -11.60
N ALA A 151 -6.16 7.10 -11.87
CA ALA A 151 -6.57 6.37 -13.08
C ALA A 151 -6.31 7.15 -14.37
N ASP A 152 -6.63 8.45 -14.40
CA ASP A 152 -6.37 9.34 -15.55
C ASP A 152 -4.88 9.51 -15.84
N SER A 153 -4.04 9.45 -14.81
CA SER A 153 -2.59 9.43 -14.95
C SER A 153 -2.05 8.15 -15.59
N GLY A 154 -2.91 7.17 -15.90
CA GLY A 154 -2.50 5.83 -16.33
C GLY A 154 -1.90 5.02 -15.20
N ASN A 155 -2.33 5.27 -13.97
CA ASN A 155 -1.79 4.68 -12.75
C ASN A 155 -0.29 4.99 -12.54
N MET A 156 0.19 6.09 -13.11
CA MET A 156 1.62 6.44 -13.08
C MET A 156 2.03 7.17 -11.81
N ILE A 157 1.11 7.83 -11.11
CA ILE A 157 1.42 8.61 -9.91
C ILE A 157 1.27 7.72 -8.67
N ASN A 158 2.37 7.13 -8.23
CA ASN A 158 2.42 6.34 -6.99
C ASN A 158 2.14 7.24 -5.78
N GLY A 159 1.38 6.72 -4.82
CA GLY A 159 1.04 7.44 -3.60
C GLY A 159 0.00 8.55 -3.76
N LEU A 160 -0.73 8.60 -4.90
CA LEU A 160 -1.92 9.45 -5.06
C LEU A 160 -3.22 8.71 -4.75
N LYS A 161 -3.24 7.38 -4.93
CA LYS A 161 -4.44 6.59 -4.71
C LYS A 161 -4.85 6.66 -3.23
N PRO A 162 -6.12 6.96 -2.91
CA PRO A 162 -6.58 6.99 -1.52
C PRO A 162 -6.63 5.59 -0.92
N GLU A 163 -6.11 5.45 0.29
CA GLU A 163 -6.20 4.24 1.12
C GLU A 163 -6.86 4.57 2.46
N THR A 164 -7.82 3.77 2.91
CA THR A 164 -8.41 3.89 4.25
C THR A 164 -7.43 3.45 5.35
N LEU A 165 -6.40 2.68 4.99
CA LEU A 165 -5.43 2.07 5.88
C LEU A 165 -6.08 1.20 6.98
N GLY A 166 -7.28 0.67 6.75
CA GLY A 166 -8.01 -0.12 7.76
C GLY A 166 -8.61 0.72 8.88
N LEU A 167 -8.69 2.04 8.72
CA LEU A 167 -9.11 2.98 9.76
C LEU A 167 -10.58 3.40 9.64
N SER A 168 -11.42 2.63 8.95
CA SER A 168 -12.87 2.83 9.00
C SER A 168 -13.55 1.92 10.05
N LEU A 169 -14.72 2.34 10.53
CA LEU A 169 -15.49 1.57 11.51
C LEU A 169 -15.88 0.17 10.99
N GLU A 170 -16.15 0.06 9.70
CA GLU A 170 -16.48 -1.21 9.06
C GLU A 170 -15.28 -2.17 9.06
N GLU A 171 -14.10 -1.68 8.68
CA GLU A 171 -12.88 -2.50 8.66
C GLU A 171 -12.49 -2.95 10.07
N ILE A 172 -12.55 -2.05 11.06
CA ILE A 172 -12.25 -2.36 12.46
C ILE A 172 -13.22 -3.41 13.03
N LYS A 173 -14.49 -3.42 12.61
CA LYS A 173 -15.47 -4.45 13.01
C LYS A 173 -15.20 -5.81 12.35
N ASN A 174 -14.51 -5.82 11.21
CA ASN A 174 -14.30 -7.00 10.39
C ASN A 174 -12.88 -7.60 10.54
N VAL A 175 -12.09 -7.17 11.51
CA VAL A 175 -10.68 -7.59 11.65
C VAL A 175 -10.52 -9.11 11.73
N SER A 176 -11.38 -9.76 12.51
CA SER A 176 -11.38 -11.21 12.73
C SER A 176 -12.01 -12.03 11.59
N GLN A 177 -12.57 -11.39 10.56
CA GLN A 177 -13.15 -12.10 9.42
C GLN A 177 -12.07 -12.49 8.42
N ALA A 178 -12.14 -13.71 7.89
CA ALA A 178 -11.31 -14.17 6.78
C ALA A 178 -12.23 -14.79 5.73
N LYS A 179 -11.99 -14.45 4.47
CA LYS A 179 -12.67 -15.02 3.31
C LYS A 179 -11.85 -16.15 2.68
N TYR A 180 -10.53 -16.02 2.71
CA TYR A 180 -9.59 -16.97 2.12
C TYR A 180 -8.50 -17.38 3.11
N GLU A 181 -7.82 -18.50 2.84
CA GLU A 181 -6.70 -18.96 3.68
C GLU A 181 -5.50 -18.00 3.63
N CYS A 182 -5.31 -17.25 2.54
CA CYS A 182 -4.28 -16.20 2.44
C CYS A 182 -4.61 -14.94 3.26
N ASP A 183 -5.83 -14.81 3.81
CA ASP A 183 -6.20 -13.61 4.53
C ASP A 183 -5.53 -13.58 5.91
N PHE A 184 -4.98 -12.43 6.27
CA PHE A 184 -4.51 -12.16 7.63
C PHE A 184 -5.71 -12.04 8.60
N LYS A 185 -5.70 -12.88 9.62
CA LYS A 185 -6.75 -12.97 10.64
C LYS A 185 -6.13 -13.04 12.04
N PRO A 186 -5.84 -11.89 12.66
CA PRO A 186 -5.30 -11.89 14.02
C PRO A 186 -6.39 -12.33 15.02
N ASP A 187 -5.96 -12.91 16.13
CA ASP A 187 -6.86 -13.30 17.22
C ASP A 187 -7.21 -12.08 18.08
N MET A 188 -8.36 -11.47 17.76
CA MET A 188 -8.86 -10.28 18.45
C MET A 188 -9.27 -10.53 19.91
N SER A 189 -9.31 -11.79 20.40
CA SER A 189 -9.59 -12.04 21.82
C SER A 189 -8.48 -11.54 22.75
N PHE A 190 -7.26 -11.33 22.24
CA PHE A 190 -6.14 -10.71 22.96
C PHE A 190 -6.13 -9.18 22.88
N TYR A 191 -7.08 -8.59 22.17
CA TYR A 191 -7.20 -7.15 21.97
C TYR A 191 -8.62 -6.71 22.31
N PRO A 192 -9.04 -6.81 23.58
CA PRO A 192 -10.37 -6.40 23.98
C PRO A 192 -10.49 -4.88 23.93
N LYS A 193 -11.69 -4.41 23.60
CA LYS A 193 -12.11 -3.03 23.83
C LYS A 193 -11.96 -2.64 25.31
N ASN A 194 -11.93 -1.33 25.54
CA ASN A 194 -12.03 -0.79 26.89
C ASN A 194 -13.38 -1.15 27.55
N GLU A 195 -13.44 -1.08 28.88
CA GLU A 195 -14.65 -1.41 29.65
C GLU A 195 -15.88 -0.57 29.26
N ASP A 196 -15.66 0.65 28.79
CA ASP A 196 -16.69 1.58 28.31
C ASP A 196 -17.13 1.30 26.85
N GLY A 197 -16.57 0.27 26.20
CA GLY A 197 -16.86 -0.13 24.84
C GLY A 197 -16.10 0.64 23.75
N THR A 198 -15.21 1.57 24.12
CA THR A 198 -14.32 2.25 23.17
C THR A 198 -13.20 1.33 22.68
N TYR A 199 -12.70 1.58 21.47
CA TYR A 199 -11.59 0.84 20.88
C TYR A 199 -10.26 1.34 21.43
N THR A 200 -9.33 0.42 21.64
CA THR A 200 -7.95 0.68 22.03
C THR A 200 -7.09 1.07 20.82
N LYS A 201 -5.86 1.54 21.07
CA LYS A 201 -4.90 1.79 19.98
C LYS A 201 -4.47 0.48 19.31
N GLU A 202 -4.40 -0.61 20.07
CA GLU A 202 -4.12 -1.96 19.58
C GLU A 202 -5.24 -2.48 18.66
N ASP A 203 -6.52 -2.23 18.98
CA ASP A 203 -7.66 -2.57 18.11
C ASP A 203 -7.49 -1.95 16.71
N LEU A 204 -7.23 -0.65 16.67
CA LEU A 204 -7.01 0.11 15.44
C LEU A 204 -5.76 -0.39 14.71
N PHE A 205 -4.68 -0.71 15.44
CA PHE A 205 -3.46 -1.24 14.84
C PHE A 205 -3.64 -2.63 14.22
N MET A 206 -4.43 -3.52 14.83
CA MET A 206 -4.75 -4.82 14.22
C MET A 206 -5.57 -4.66 12.93
N SER A 207 -6.48 -3.69 12.90
CA SER A 207 -7.22 -3.33 11.68
C SER A 207 -6.29 -2.79 10.59
N PHE A 208 -5.34 -1.93 10.98
CA PHE A 208 -4.31 -1.44 10.07
C PHE A 208 -3.45 -2.59 9.51
N LEU A 209 -2.94 -3.49 10.36
CA LEU A 209 -2.15 -4.66 9.91
C LEU A 209 -2.95 -5.53 8.94
N LYS A 210 -4.24 -5.72 9.19
CA LYS A 210 -5.14 -6.44 8.27
C LYS A 210 -5.26 -5.77 6.92
N ALA A 211 -5.46 -4.46 6.87
CA ALA A 211 -5.49 -3.72 5.60
C ALA A 211 -4.18 -3.86 4.81
N GLN A 212 -3.06 -4.06 5.52
CA GLN A 212 -1.74 -4.35 4.93
C GLN A 212 -1.48 -5.85 4.68
N ASN A 213 -2.50 -6.70 4.85
CA ASN A 213 -2.44 -8.17 4.71
C ASN A 213 -1.41 -8.87 5.62
N GLY A 214 -0.97 -8.22 6.70
CA GLY A 214 0.01 -8.76 7.65
C GLY A 214 1.26 -9.34 6.98
N GLN A 215 1.79 -8.67 5.95
CA GLN A 215 2.97 -9.16 5.23
C GLN A 215 4.27 -8.78 5.96
N PRO A 216 5.35 -9.54 5.79
CA PRO A 216 6.68 -9.08 6.15
C PRO A 216 7.04 -7.82 5.38
N VAL A 217 7.89 -6.98 5.96
CA VAL A 217 8.49 -5.83 5.28
C VAL A 217 9.98 -6.06 5.03
N GLU A 218 10.53 -5.25 4.14
CA GLU A 218 11.94 -5.28 3.82
C GLU A 218 12.79 -4.92 5.05
N SER A 219 13.70 -5.83 5.39
CA SER A 219 14.73 -5.64 6.42
C SER A 219 15.99 -6.39 5.99
N PRO A 220 17.20 -5.87 6.28
CA PRO A 220 18.44 -6.61 6.11
C PRO A 220 18.47 -7.96 6.85
N LYS A 221 17.63 -8.14 7.89
CA LYS A 221 17.52 -9.39 8.64
C LYS A 221 16.38 -10.29 8.17
N THR A 222 15.45 -9.81 7.34
CA THR A 222 14.47 -10.69 6.68
C THR A 222 15.17 -11.41 5.54
N THR A 223 15.43 -12.70 5.67
CA THR A 223 16.23 -13.49 4.73
C THR A 223 15.39 -14.59 4.09
N LEU A 224 15.69 -14.89 2.83
CA LEU A 224 15.02 -15.95 2.09
C LEU A 224 15.77 -17.28 2.25
N ASN A 225 15.12 -18.36 1.87
CA ASN A 225 15.80 -19.61 1.59
C ASN A 225 16.85 -19.37 0.46
N PRO A 226 18.09 -19.88 0.57
CA PRO A 226 19.12 -19.66 -0.44
C PRO A 226 18.73 -20.05 -1.87
N LYS A 227 17.91 -21.12 -2.03
CA LYS A 227 17.40 -21.52 -3.36
C LYS A 227 16.42 -20.49 -3.93
N VAL A 228 15.53 -19.99 -3.08
CA VAL A 228 14.58 -18.93 -3.43
C VAL A 228 15.32 -17.65 -3.81
N GLU A 229 16.31 -17.24 -3.00
CA GLU A 229 17.09 -16.04 -3.29
C GLU A 229 17.83 -16.14 -4.63
N ALA A 230 18.45 -17.30 -4.91
CA ALA A 230 19.11 -17.55 -6.19
C ALA A 230 18.14 -17.50 -7.37
N TYR A 231 16.95 -18.09 -7.21
CA TYR A 231 15.89 -18.04 -8.22
C TYR A 231 15.40 -16.61 -8.47
N ASN A 232 15.01 -15.87 -7.42
CA ASN A 232 14.53 -14.48 -7.56
C ASN A 232 15.61 -13.58 -8.16
N ARG A 233 16.88 -13.77 -7.79
CA ARG A 233 18.01 -13.04 -8.37
C ARG A 233 18.21 -13.32 -9.86
N ALA A 234 17.92 -14.54 -10.33
CA ALA A 234 17.93 -14.87 -11.74
C ALA A 234 16.74 -14.19 -12.47
N MET A 235 15.55 -14.26 -11.89
CA MET A 235 14.35 -13.62 -12.45
C MET A 235 14.47 -12.10 -12.54
N ALA A 236 15.07 -11.46 -11.52
CA ALA A 236 15.26 -10.01 -11.50
C ALA A 236 16.15 -9.51 -12.65
N LYS A 237 17.10 -10.32 -13.15
CA LYS A 237 17.98 -9.95 -14.27
C LYS A 237 17.26 -9.90 -15.62
N GLU A 238 16.21 -10.70 -15.77
CA GLU A 238 15.39 -10.76 -16.99
C GLU A 238 14.18 -9.81 -16.91
N SER A 239 14.03 -9.09 -15.80
CA SER A 239 12.88 -8.23 -15.50
C SER A 239 13.18 -6.76 -15.76
N PHE A 240 12.15 -5.99 -16.12
CA PHE A 240 12.22 -4.55 -16.29
C PHE A 240 10.98 -3.90 -15.66
N SER A 241 11.15 -2.76 -15.01
CA SER A 241 10.05 -2.03 -14.37
C SER A 241 9.37 -1.10 -15.37
N THR A 242 8.05 -0.96 -15.22
CA THR A 242 7.28 0.07 -15.93
C THR A 242 7.53 1.44 -15.32
N THR A 243 7.47 2.49 -16.14
CA THR A 243 7.65 3.90 -15.74
C THR A 243 6.47 4.42 -14.90
N SER A 244 6.52 4.23 -13.57
CA SER A 244 5.73 5.00 -12.59
C SER A 244 6.62 6.03 -11.87
N VAL A 245 5.99 7.00 -11.20
CA VAL A 245 6.67 8.10 -10.50
C VAL A 245 6.00 8.33 -9.15
N ASP A 246 6.78 8.56 -8.11
CA ASP A 246 6.28 8.94 -6.78
C ASP A 246 5.65 10.33 -6.77
N LEU A 247 4.48 10.45 -6.12
CA LEU A 247 3.80 11.74 -5.93
C LEU A 247 4.72 12.77 -5.27
N THR A 248 5.53 12.36 -4.30
CA THR A 248 6.49 13.24 -3.62
C THR A 248 7.57 13.77 -4.56
N ASP A 249 8.01 12.99 -5.54
CA ASP A 249 8.99 13.43 -6.55
C ASP A 249 8.38 14.46 -7.51
N ILE A 250 7.09 14.35 -7.83
CA ILE A 250 6.34 15.35 -8.58
C ILE A 250 6.20 16.64 -7.76
N MET A 251 5.76 16.51 -6.50
CA MET A 251 5.53 17.64 -5.59
C MET A 251 6.80 18.43 -5.28
N THR A 252 7.96 17.77 -5.26
CA THR A 252 9.26 18.41 -5.01
C THR A 252 9.90 18.96 -6.29
N GLY A 253 9.26 18.78 -7.45
CA GLY A 253 9.79 19.21 -8.75
C GLY A 253 10.98 18.37 -9.24
N LYS A 254 11.27 17.24 -8.60
CA LYS A 254 12.29 16.28 -9.04
C LYS A 254 11.88 15.60 -10.34
N VAL A 255 10.58 15.47 -10.59
CA VAL A 255 10.02 14.96 -11.85
C VAL A 255 9.00 15.93 -12.42
N ASP A 256 9.20 16.32 -13.68
CA ASP A 256 8.17 16.96 -14.51
C ASP A 256 7.23 15.89 -15.06
N PHE A 257 6.14 15.65 -14.33
CA PHE A 257 5.15 14.63 -14.69
C PHE A 257 4.49 14.93 -16.04
N ALA A 258 4.21 16.19 -16.37
CA ALA A 258 3.56 16.55 -17.62
C ALA A 258 4.42 16.16 -18.82
N SER A 259 5.72 16.50 -18.79
CA SER A 259 6.66 16.12 -19.84
C SER A 259 6.82 14.60 -19.96
N LEU A 260 6.91 13.90 -18.83
CA LEU A 260 6.99 12.43 -18.82
C LEU A 260 5.73 11.79 -19.40
N PHE A 261 4.56 12.24 -18.96
CA PHE A 261 3.26 11.75 -19.43
C PHE A 261 3.14 11.95 -20.95
N LYS A 262 3.44 13.14 -21.46
CA LYS A 262 3.43 13.45 -22.90
C LYS A 262 4.35 12.51 -23.69
N TYR A 263 5.56 12.27 -23.18
CA TYR A 263 6.50 11.33 -23.80
C TYR A 263 5.92 9.91 -23.86
N LEU A 264 5.40 9.39 -22.76
CA LEU A 264 4.88 8.01 -22.71
C LEU A 264 3.58 7.84 -23.50
N ALA A 265 2.68 8.82 -23.47
CA ALA A 265 1.47 8.87 -24.29
C ALA A 265 1.79 8.76 -25.79
N SER A 266 2.92 9.33 -26.22
CA SER A 266 3.37 9.23 -27.61
C SER A 266 4.01 7.89 -28.01
N LYS A 267 4.32 7.01 -27.04
CA LYS A 267 5.15 5.81 -27.24
C LYS A 267 4.49 4.48 -26.85
N ASN A 268 3.73 4.43 -25.75
CA ASN A 268 3.53 3.19 -25.00
C ASN A 268 2.13 2.54 -25.09
N GLY A 269 1.19 3.05 -25.91
CA GLY A 269 -0.11 2.41 -26.16
C GLY A 269 -1.08 2.30 -24.96
N LYS A 270 -0.59 2.44 -23.72
CA LYS A 270 -1.35 2.24 -22.48
C LYS A 270 -2.43 3.29 -22.23
N LEU A 271 -2.28 4.47 -22.81
CA LEU A 271 -3.15 5.64 -22.59
C LEU A 271 -4.10 5.88 -23.77
N GLU A 272 -4.01 5.08 -24.84
CA GLU A 272 -4.69 5.36 -26.11
C GLU A 272 -6.22 5.35 -25.98
N GLY A 273 -6.78 4.46 -25.15
CA GLY A 273 -8.22 4.44 -24.89
C GLY A 273 -8.70 5.69 -24.16
N GLN A 274 -7.98 6.14 -23.14
CA GLN A 274 -8.31 7.35 -22.37
C GLN A 274 -8.21 8.60 -23.25
N LEU A 275 -7.16 8.70 -24.06
CA LEU A 275 -6.98 9.78 -25.02
C LEU A 275 -8.04 9.76 -26.13
N TYR A 276 -8.47 8.58 -26.58
CA TYR A 276 -9.55 8.46 -27.57
C TYR A 276 -10.86 8.99 -27.01
N MET A 277 -11.22 8.58 -25.79
CA MET A 277 -12.43 9.07 -25.13
C MET A 277 -12.37 10.59 -24.92
N TYR A 278 -11.22 11.09 -24.46
CA TYR A 278 -11.02 12.53 -24.26
C TYR A 278 -11.13 13.32 -25.57
N GLU A 279 -10.51 12.85 -26.67
CA GLU A 279 -10.60 13.53 -27.97
C GLU A 279 -12.02 13.54 -28.54
N ASN A 280 -12.83 12.52 -28.23
CA ASN A 280 -14.20 12.38 -28.71
C ASN A 280 -15.25 12.88 -27.71
N ASN A 281 -14.85 13.52 -26.60
CA ASN A 281 -15.74 14.00 -25.53
C ASN A 281 -16.65 12.90 -24.94
N ILE A 282 -16.12 11.68 -24.85
CA ILE A 282 -16.81 10.54 -24.27
C ILE A 282 -16.53 10.54 -22.76
N SER A 283 -17.58 10.58 -21.95
CA SER A 283 -17.44 10.60 -20.50
C SER A 283 -17.11 9.20 -19.96
N LYS A 284 -16.35 9.12 -18.85
CA LYS A 284 -16.02 7.83 -18.22
C LYS A 284 -17.28 7.06 -17.83
N GLU A 285 -18.29 7.75 -17.32
CA GLU A 285 -19.56 7.16 -16.87
C GLU A 285 -20.28 6.47 -18.04
N SER A 286 -20.20 7.04 -19.25
CA SER A 286 -20.78 6.44 -20.46
C SER A 286 -19.97 5.26 -21.00
N ALA A 287 -18.72 5.11 -20.57
CA ALA A 287 -17.82 4.04 -20.98
C ALA A 287 -17.90 2.80 -20.06
N MET A 288 -18.30 2.96 -18.80
CA MET A 288 -18.36 1.87 -17.83
C MET A 288 -19.29 0.73 -18.29
N GLY A 289 -18.71 -0.46 -18.53
CA GLY A 289 -19.46 -1.64 -19.00
C GLY A 289 -19.92 -1.57 -20.46
N ASN A 290 -19.48 -0.55 -21.22
CA ASN A 290 -19.86 -0.36 -22.61
C ASN A 290 -18.94 -1.13 -23.56
N TRP A 291 -19.22 -2.42 -23.71
CA TRP A 291 -18.47 -3.33 -24.59
C TRP A 291 -18.43 -2.88 -26.06
N ALA A 292 -19.44 -2.13 -26.52
CA ALA A 292 -19.49 -1.61 -27.88
C ALA A 292 -18.45 -0.49 -28.07
N LEU A 293 -18.33 0.42 -27.10
CA LEU A 293 -17.28 1.44 -27.09
C LEU A 293 -15.89 0.82 -26.98
N ASP A 294 -15.71 -0.20 -26.14
CA ASP A 294 -14.43 -0.92 -26.07
C ASP A 294 -14.02 -1.53 -27.42
N ALA A 295 -14.99 -2.10 -28.14
CA ALA A 295 -14.77 -2.65 -29.48
C ALA A 295 -14.45 -1.54 -30.49
N GLU A 296 -15.16 -0.41 -30.42
CA GLU A 296 -14.92 0.77 -31.25
C GLU A 296 -13.50 1.31 -31.06
N ILE A 297 -13.08 1.53 -29.80
CA ILE A 297 -11.73 2.00 -29.47
C ILE A 297 -10.70 1.01 -30.00
N LYS A 298 -10.84 -0.29 -29.69
CA LYS A 298 -9.91 -1.32 -30.19
C LYS A 298 -9.82 -1.32 -31.72
N GLN A 299 -10.94 -1.14 -32.41
CA GLN A 299 -10.98 -1.07 -33.87
C GLN A 299 -10.30 0.21 -34.40
N ALA A 300 -10.52 1.36 -33.77
CA ALA A 300 -9.86 2.61 -34.12
C ALA A 300 -8.33 2.49 -33.97
N LEU A 301 -7.86 1.89 -32.88
CA LEU A 301 -6.43 1.63 -32.65
C LEU A 301 -5.84 0.65 -33.67
N ALA A 302 -6.57 -0.42 -33.99
CA ALA A 302 -6.17 -1.37 -35.04
C ALA A 302 -6.08 -0.70 -36.43
N ASN A 303 -6.92 0.31 -36.68
CA ASN A 303 -6.92 1.12 -37.90
C ASN A 303 -5.86 2.24 -37.89
N GLY A 304 -4.99 2.29 -36.88
CA GLY A 304 -3.89 3.24 -36.78
C GLY A 304 -4.27 4.61 -36.25
N TRP A 305 -5.42 4.74 -35.57
CA TRP A 305 -5.73 5.96 -34.82
C TRP A 305 -4.63 6.25 -33.79
N LYS A 306 -4.28 7.54 -33.69
CA LYS A 306 -3.36 8.06 -32.66
C LYS A 306 -3.89 9.40 -32.19
N ALA A 307 -3.79 9.66 -30.90
CA ALA A 307 -4.15 10.95 -30.32
C ALA A 307 -3.36 12.09 -30.99
N LYS A 308 -4.02 13.21 -31.24
CA LYS A 308 -3.33 14.41 -31.75
C LYS A 308 -2.37 14.94 -30.68
N PRO A 309 -1.22 15.53 -31.04
CA PRO A 309 -0.32 16.15 -30.07
C PRO A 309 -1.04 17.15 -29.15
N SER A 310 -1.94 17.97 -29.70
CA SER A 310 -2.75 18.92 -28.92
C SER A 310 -3.70 18.25 -27.92
N THR A 311 -4.21 17.06 -28.25
CA THR A 311 -5.04 16.26 -27.34
C THR A 311 -4.20 15.76 -26.16
N ILE A 312 -3.00 15.25 -26.44
CA ILE A 312 -2.06 14.79 -25.41
C ILE A 312 -1.65 15.96 -24.50
N ASP A 313 -1.35 17.12 -25.07
CA ASP A 313 -1.01 18.33 -24.31
C ASP A 313 -2.15 18.77 -23.40
N SER A 314 -3.35 18.96 -23.96
CA SER A 314 -4.54 19.37 -23.20
C SER A 314 -4.91 18.39 -22.09
N TYR A 315 -4.78 17.08 -22.36
CA TYR A 315 -5.07 16.06 -21.36
C TYR A 315 -4.04 16.07 -20.22
N ALA A 316 -2.75 16.15 -20.54
CA ALA A 316 -1.68 16.24 -19.55
C ALA A 316 -1.81 17.50 -18.68
N ASP A 317 -2.08 18.65 -19.30
CA ASP A 317 -2.25 19.92 -18.60
C ASP A 317 -3.50 19.86 -17.68
N SER A 318 -4.59 19.25 -18.14
CA SER A 318 -5.79 19.02 -17.32
C SER A 318 -5.52 18.13 -16.09
N ILE A 319 -4.72 17.07 -16.23
CA ILE A 319 -4.28 16.23 -15.09
C ILE A 319 -3.50 17.08 -14.10
N MET A 320 -2.55 17.90 -14.58
CA MET A 320 -1.73 18.74 -13.70
C MET A 320 -2.55 19.80 -12.95
N ASP A 321 -3.50 20.45 -13.62
CA ASP A 321 -4.38 21.44 -12.99
C ASP A 321 -5.22 20.82 -11.88
N ARG A 322 -5.85 19.67 -12.16
CA ARG A 322 -6.65 18.92 -11.19
C ARG A 322 -5.80 18.40 -10.04
N LEU A 323 -4.59 17.90 -10.33
CA LEU A 323 -3.64 17.45 -9.32
C LEU A 323 -3.23 18.61 -8.41
N ASN A 324 -2.79 19.73 -8.97
CA ASN A 324 -2.39 20.92 -8.20
C ASN A 324 -3.55 21.44 -7.34
N ASN A 325 -4.77 21.44 -7.87
CA ASN A 325 -5.97 21.84 -7.13
C ASN A 325 -6.23 20.90 -5.93
N LEU A 326 -6.15 19.59 -6.14
CA LEU A 326 -6.33 18.59 -5.09
C LEU A 326 -5.23 18.68 -4.02
N LEU A 327 -3.97 18.80 -4.45
CA LEU A 327 -2.82 18.90 -3.55
C LEU A 327 -2.89 20.15 -2.68
N GLY A 328 -3.37 21.28 -3.22
CA GLY A 328 -3.59 22.51 -2.47
C GLY A 328 -4.59 22.38 -1.31
N GLN A 329 -5.40 21.32 -1.30
CA GLN A 329 -6.44 21.08 -0.27
C GLN A 329 -6.10 19.93 0.68
N THR A 330 -5.22 19.01 0.27
CA THR A 330 -5.08 17.70 0.94
C THR A 330 -3.69 17.43 1.48
N ARG A 331 -2.69 18.18 1.04
CA ARG A 331 -1.29 17.97 1.46
C ARG A 331 -1.10 18.28 2.94
N VAL A 332 -0.29 17.48 3.62
CA VAL A 332 0.08 17.64 5.04
C VAL A 332 1.57 17.85 5.27
#